data_AF-A0A7S1WPF3-F1
#
_entry.id   AF-A0A7S1WPF3-F1
#
_cell.length_a   1.000
_cell.length_b   1.000
_cell.length_c   1.000
_cell.angle_alpha   90.00
_cell.angle_beta   90.00
_cell.angle_gamma   90.00
#
_symmetry.space_group_name_H-M   'P 1'
#
loop_
_entity.id
_entity.type
_entity.pdbx_description
1 polymer ?
#
loop_
_entity_poly.entity_id
_entity_poly.type
_entity_poly.pdbx_seq_one_letter_code
_entity_poly.pdbx_strand_id
1 'polypeptide(L)'
;RIVKAELFRTFATLKGFSKMAPYTVVEWQLANQPQREAARTSTDRRPGLSFQWHHTCREQPFPGENADTKVTFTVCNERLLGRWASPTVCGTACVPLDELLEGCKLPSGEISVRRARTLDLTLQKKTEDTGVLTIQAMIVRHETFFKDQREHLPLTQVDPEMFEKDVKRLGVSGGTAPFFRLQLRPEAVEGRSKDYFIGKDLSHARDEVDFYEHVLRSGRQPSGGGLDGLNRFMFHYAGVMSCEVEGSGRLDLLVMQNLRDKCEKLRMVDIKIGQQTAAAGWQGKSR
;
A
#
# COMPACT_ATOMS: atom_id res chain seq x y z
N ARG A 1 7.08 10.19 -4.96
CA ARG A 1 6.42 10.83 -3.80
C ARG A 1 6.60 12.34 -3.90
N ILE A 2 5.51 13.09 -3.76
CA ILE A 2 5.50 14.56 -3.75
C ILE A 2 5.42 14.98 -2.29
N VAL A 3 6.45 15.65 -1.77
CA VAL A 3 6.57 15.97 -0.34
C VAL A 3 5.86 17.28 -0.06
N LYS A 4 6.37 18.38 -0.63
CA LYS A 4 5.91 19.75 -0.40
C LYS A 4 6.21 20.65 -1.60
N ALA A 5 5.59 21.82 -1.65
CA ALA A 5 6.00 22.92 -2.51
C ALA A 5 6.05 24.23 -1.72
N GLU A 6 6.98 25.10 -2.07
CA GLU A 6 7.11 26.46 -1.55
C GLU A 6 7.06 27.44 -2.74
N LEU A 7 5.99 28.22 -2.85
CA LEU A 7 5.81 29.20 -3.93
C LEU A 7 6.36 30.56 -3.51
N PHE A 8 6.94 31.31 -4.44
CA PHE A 8 7.51 32.63 -4.16
C PHE A 8 6.46 33.75 -4.16
N ARG A 9 5.26 33.48 -4.68
CA ARG A 9 4.16 34.45 -4.75
C ARG A 9 2.80 33.76 -4.79
N THR A 10 1.76 34.55 -4.55
CA THR A 10 0.38 34.10 -4.74
C THR A 10 -0.01 34.07 -6.21
N PHE A 11 -0.82 33.07 -6.58
CA PHE A 11 -1.47 32.93 -7.88
C PHE A 11 -3.00 32.99 -7.75
N ALA A 12 -3.50 33.55 -6.64
CA ALA A 12 -4.93 33.76 -6.44
C ALA A 12 -5.43 34.87 -7.39
N THR A 13 -6.46 34.57 -8.17
CA THR A 13 -6.96 35.47 -9.23
C THR A 13 -7.82 36.62 -8.71
N LEU A 14 -8.36 36.52 -7.50
CA LEU A 14 -9.21 37.56 -6.91
C LEU A 14 -8.41 38.38 -5.89
N LYS A 15 -8.10 39.63 -6.25
CA LYS A 15 -7.53 40.62 -5.32
C LYS A 15 -8.42 40.69 -4.07
N GLY A 16 -7.86 40.34 -2.91
CA GLY A 16 -8.56 40.34 -1.61
C GLY A 16 -8.94 38.96 -1.07
N PHE A 17 -8.97 37.90 -1.89
CA PHE A 17 -9.17 36.52 -1.45
C PHE A 17 -7.88 35.72 -1.65
N SER A 18 -6.91 35.92 -0.75
CA SER A 18 -5.55 35.36 -0.82
C SER A 18 -5.45 33.85 -0.56
N LYS A 19 -6.58 33.12 -0.53
CA LYS A 19 -6.57 31.69 -0.26
C LYS A 19 -6.17 30.93 -1.52
N MET A 20 -4.91 30.53 -1.54
CA MET A 20 -4.39 29.53 -2.46
C MET A 20 -5.01 28.16 -2.13
N ALA A 21 -5.24 27.38 -3.17
CA ALA A 21 -5.73 26.01 -3.11
C ALA A 21 -4.90 25.13 -4.08
N PRO A 22 -3.59 24.93 -3.85
CA PRO A 22 -2.75 24.26 -4.81
C PRO A 22 -2.82 22.74 -4.73
N TYR A 23 -2.57 22.12 -5.87
CA TYR A 23 -2.32 20.69 -6.04
C TYR A 23 -1.24 20.49 -7.12
N THR A 24 -0.62 19.32 -7.12
CA THR A 24 0.38 18.96 -8.13
C THR A 24 -0.18 17.86 -9.02
N VAL A 25 -0.03 18.03 -10.34
CA VAL A 25 -0.24 16.99 -11.35
C VAL A 25 1.13 16.42 -11.72
N VAL A 26 1.22 15.10 -11.80
CA VAL A 26 2.43 14.40 -12.25
C VAL A 26 2.11 13.73 -13.56
N GLU A 27 2.93 14.02 -14.55
CA GLU A 27 2.79 13.48 -15.89
C GLU A 27 4.06 12.71 -16.24
N TRP A 28 3.86 11.56 -16.85
CA TRP A 28 4.90 10.61 -17.19
C TRP A 28 4.99 10.48 -18.71
N GLN A 29 6.20 10.61 -19.24
CA GLN A 29 6.45 10.48 -20.67
C GLN A 29 7.57 9.46 -20.88
N LEU A 30 7.20 8.27 -21.37
CA LEU A 30 8.17 7.28 -21.86
C LEU A 30 8.68 7.70 -23.23
N ALA A 31 9.89 7.25 -23.58
CA ALA A 31 10.45 7.45 -24.92
C ALA A 31 9.44 6.97 -25.99
N ASN A 32 9.15 7.82 -26.97
CA ASN A 32 8.22 7.57 -28.08
C ASN A 32 6.76 7.32 -27.67
N GLN A 33 6.34 7.65 -26.45
CA GLN A 33 4.94 7.57 -26.03
C GLN A 33 4.38 8.95 -25.70
N PRO A 34 3.06 9.15 -25.87
CA PRO A 34 2.43 10.39 -25.44
C PRO A 34 2.56 10.56 -23.91
N GLN A 35 2.70 11.80 -23.49
CA GLN A 35 2.66 12.17 -22.08
C GLN A 35 1.28 11.83 -21.50
N ARG A 36 1.27 11.22 -20.31
CA ARG A 36 0.04 10.82 -19.61
C ARG A 36 0.07 11.27 -18.15
N GLU A 37 -1.09 11.62 -17.61
CA GLU A 37 -1.23 11.89 -16.17
C GLU A 37 -1.04 10.58 -15.38
N ALA A 38 -0.01 10.56 -14.52
CA ALA A 38 0.30 9.44 -13.65
C ALA A 38 -0.34 9.59 -12.26
N ALA A 39 -0.44 10.83 -11.76
CA ALA A 39 -1.04 11.10 -10.46
C ALA A 39 -1.45 12.57 -10.30
N ARG A 40 -2.30 12.82 -9.30
CA ARG A 40 -2.68 14.15 -8.85
C ARG A 40 -2.78 14.16 -7.32
N THR A 41 -2.16 15.15 -6.67
CA THR A 41 -2.31 15.33 -5.21
C THR A 41 -3.69 15.83 -4.85
N SER A 42 -4.08 15.67 -3.58
CA SER A 42 -5.19 16.44 -3.02
C SER A 42 -4.88 17.94 -3.08
N THR A 43 -5.93 18.76 -3.14
CA THR A 43 -5.82 20.20 -2.96
C THR A 43 -5.46 20.53 -1.52
N ASP A 44 -4.37 21.26 -1.29
CA ASP A 44 -4.06 21.86 0.01
C ASP A 44 -4.77 23.21 0.09
N ARG A 45 -5.50 23.49 1.18
CA ARG A 45 -6.25 24.75 1.37
C ARG A 45 -5.76 25.54 2.58
N ARG A 46 -4.62 25.14 3.16
CA ARG A 46 -4.00 25.89 4.26
C ARG A 46 -3.55 27.27 3.78
N PRO A 47 -3.61 28.29 4.65
CA PRO A 47 -3.11 29.62 4.30
C PRO A 47 -1.58 29.58 4.15
N GLY A 48 -1.05 30.47 3.30
CA GLY A 48 0.39 30.64 3.08
C GLY A 48 0.84 30.25 1.68
N LEU A 49 2.15 30.10 1.53
CA LEU A 49 2.82 29.74 0.27
C LEU A 49 3.61 28.42 0.37
N SER A 50 3.54 27.74 1.51
CA SER A 50 4.17 26.44 1.77
C SER A 50 3.09 25.38 1.92
N PHE A 51 3.10 24.39 1.04
CA PHE A 51 2.07 23.36 0.92
C PHE A 51 2.71 21.98 1.08
N GLN A 52 2.04 21.07 1.78
CA GLN A 52 2.56 19.73 2.04
C GLN A 52 1.51 18.68 1.70
N TRP A 53 1.89 17.68 0.91
CA TRP A 53 0.98 16.63 0.48
C TRP A 53 1.41 15.25 0.96
N HIS A 54 2.72 14.99 1.05
CA HIS A 54 3.28 13.65 1.28
C HIS A 54 2.63 12.56 0.41
N HIS A 55 2.26 12.90 -0.82
CA HIS A 55 1.50 12.06 -1.72
C HIS A 55 2.42 11.07 -2.44
N THR A 56 2.08 9.79 -2.39
CA THR A 56 2.77 8.74 -3.15
C THR A 56 1.97 8.44 -4.41
N CYS A 57 2.57 8.72 -5.58
CA CYS A 57 1.99 8.37 -6.87
C CYS A 57 1.90 6.86 -7.04
N ARG A 58 0.97 6.38 -7.87
CA ARG A 58 0.92 4.96 -8.29
C ARG A 58 2.23 4.57 -8.99
N GLU A 59 2.63 3.31 -8.90
CA GLU A 59 3.84 2.87 -9.59
C GLU A 59 3.74 3.11 -11.10
N GLN A 60 4.88 3.43 -11.71
CA GLN A 60 5.04 3.54 -13.15
C GLN A 60 6.10 2.52 -13.59
N PRO A 61 5.96 1.90 -14.77
CA PRO A 61 6.98 1.02 -15.31
C PRO A 61 8.32 1.74 -15.42
N PHE A 62 9.40 1.07 -14.99
CA PHE A 62 10.76 1.54 -15.18
C PHE A 62 11.33 0.91 -16.46
N PRO A 63 11.55 1.68 -17.54
CA PRO A 63 12.04 1.15 -18.83
C PRO A 63 13.53 0.76 -18.83
N GLY A 64 14.24 0.99 -17.73
CA GLY A 64 15.70 0.85 -17.65
C GLY A 64 16.40 2.22 -17.65
N GLU A 65 17.71 2.20 -17.39
CA GLU A 65 18.56 3.40 -17.41
C GLU A 65 18.68 3.95 -18.84
N ASN A 66 18.79 5.28 -18.99
CA ASN A 66 18.98 5.99 -20.26
C ASN A 66 17.82 5.85 -21.26
N ALA A 67 16.68 5.30 -20.86
CA ALA A 67 15.45 5.45 -21.61
C ALA A 67 15.00 6.91 -21.42
N ASP A 68 15.04 7.74 -22.47
CA ASP A 68 14.68 9.19 -22.52
C ASP A 68 13.27 9.50 -21.95
N THR A 69 13.12 9.23 -20.67
CA THR A 69 11.88 9.20 -19.90
C THR A 69 11.92 10.41 -19.02
N LYS A 70 10.87 11.21 -19.11
CA LYS A 70 10.76 12.47 -18.40
C LYS A 70 9.54 12.45 -17.51
N VAL A 71 9.70 13.07 -16.35
CA VAL A 71 8.60 13.28 -15.41
C VAL A 71 8.38 14.77 -15.29
N THR A 72 7.16 15.18 -15.61
CA THR A 72 6.73 16.58 -15.52
C THR A 72 5.84 16.74 -14.30
N PHE A 73 6.14 17.75 -13.50
CA PHE A 73 5.38 18.13 -12.32
C PHE A 73 4.79 19.51 -12.56
N THR A 74 3.47 19.63 -12.53
CA THR A 74 2.78 20.91 -12.71
C THR A 74 2.00 21.25 -11.45
N VAL A 75 2.39 22.34 -10.79
CA VAL A 75 1.64 22.88 -9.64
C VAL A 75 0.55 23.79 -10.15
N CYS A 76 -0.69 23.48 -9.79
CA CYS A 76 -1.90 24.17 -10.22
C CYS A 76 -2.64 24.72 -9.00
N ASN A 77 -3.25 25.90 -9.13
CA ASN A 77 -4.15 26.47 -8.13
C ASN A 77 -5.61 26.25 -8.58
N GLU A 78 -6.40 25.60 -7.72
CA GLU A 78 -7.84 25.42 -7.92
C GLU A 78 -8.56 26.78 -7.87
N ARG A 79 -9.50 27.04 -8.79
CA ARG A 79 -10.29 28.27 -8.78
C ARG A 79 -11.54 28.11 -7.90
N LEU A 80 -11.86 29.15 -7.14
CA LEU A 80 -13.02 29.22 -6.24
C LEU A 80 -14.38 29.18 -6.97
N LEU A 81 -14.45 29.57 -8.25
CA LEU A 81 -15.70 29.71 -9.01
C LEU A 81 -16.24 28.40 -9.62
N GLY A 82 -15.84 27.24 -9.08
CA GLY A 82 -16.37 25.93 -9.48
C GLY A 82 -15.83 25.37 -10.80
N ARG A 83 -16.33 24.19 -11.17
CA ARG A 83 -15.81 23.28 -12.22
C ARG A 83 -15.64 23.85 -13.64
N TRP A 84 -16.07 25.08 -13.90
CA TRP A 84 -16.12 25.68 -15.23
C TRP A 84 -14.87 26.48 -15.60
N ALA A 85 -14.01 26.80 -14.63
CA ALA A 85 -12.79 27.53 -14.89
C ALA A 85 -11.57 26.60 -14.90
N SER A 86 -10.71 26.76 -15.90
CA SER A 86 -9.43 26.05 -15.93
C SER A 86 -8.57 26.44 -14.72
N PRO A 87 -7.87 25.47 -14.11
CA PRO A 87 -6.97 25.72 -13.00
C PRO A 87 -5.84 26.68 -13.43
N THR A 88 -5.33 27.45 -12.48
CA THR A 88 -4.23 28.40 -12.76
C THR A 88 -2.89 27.71 -12.51
N VAL A 89 -2.11 27.49 -13.56
CA VAL A 89 -0.74 26.95 -13.43
C VAL A 89 0.12 27.93 -12.64
N CYS A 90 0.69 27.45 -11.53
CA CYS A 90 1.63 28.19 -10.68
C CYS A 90 3.05 28.08 -11.23
N GLY A 91 3.45 26.87 -11.62
CA GLY A 91 4.73 26.58 -12.25
C GLY A 91 4.87 25.09 -12.59
N THR A 92 5.86 24.77 -13.42
CA THR A 92 6.15 23.43 -13.91
C THR A 92 7.63 23.13 -13.74
N ALA A 93 7.97 21.89 -13.40
CA ALA A 93 9.31 21.35 -13.44
C ALA A 93 9.32 20.06 -14.28
N CYS A 94 10.35 19.85 -15.09
CA CYS A 94 10.53 18.64 -15.88
C CYS A 94 11.93 18.11 -15.62
N VAL A 95 12.04 16.81 -15.34
CA VAL A 95 13.29 16.17 -14.94
C VAL A 95 13.41 14.79 -15.59
N PRO A 96 14.59 14.40 -16.10
CA PRO A 96 14.85 13.04 -16.55
C PRO A 96 14.69 12.03 -15.41
N LEU A 97 14.17 10.84 -15.73
CA LEU A 97 13.96 9.79 -14.74
C LEU A 97 15.27 9.33 -14.09
N ASP A 98 16.38 9.31 -14.83
CA ASP A 98 17.69 8.90 -14.32
C ASP A 98 18.20 9.88 -13.24
N GLU A 99 17.95 11.17 -13.40
CA GLU A 99 18.28 12.18 -12.39
C GLU A 99 17.43 12.00 -11.13
N LEU A 100 16.14 11.70 -11.28
CA LEU A 100 15.26 11.37 -10.15
C LEU A 100 15.73 10.15 -9.36
N LEU A 101 16.30 9.17 -10.06
CA LEU A 101 16.75 7.90 -9.50
C LEU A 101 18.26 7.89 -9.23
N GLU A 102 18.93 9.04 -9.27
CA GLU A 102 20.37 9.11 -9.03
C GLU A 102 20.73 8.48 -7.66
N GLY A 103 21.68 7.56 -7.67
CA GLY A 103 22.08 6.78 -6.49
C GLY A 103 21.20 5.57 -6.16
N CYS A 104 20.09 5.36 -6.88
CA CYS A 104 19.24 4.17 -6.78
C CYS A 104 19.66 3.08 -7.76
N LYS A 105 20.85 2.50 -7.59
CA LYS A 105 21.21 1.29 -8.34
C LYS A 105 20.44 0.09 -7.79
N LEU A 106 19.81 -0.69 -8.67
CA LEU A 106 19.19 -1.97 -8.30
C LEU A 106 20.28 -3.05 -8.22
N PRO A 107 20.64 -3.55 -7.01
CA PRO A 107 21.52 -4.70 -6.93
C PRO A 107 20.83 -5.94 -7.53
N SER A 108 21.61 -6.80 -8.16
CA SER A 108 21.11 -8.07 -8.68
C SER A 108 20.72 -9.01 -7.54
N GLY A 109 19.47 -9.48 -7.53
CA GLY A 109 19.10 -10.72 -6.82
C GLY A 109 18.34 -10.60 -5.50
N GLU A 110 18.03 -9.38 -5.02
CA GLU A 110 17.20 -9.22 -3.81
C GLU A 110 16.04 -8.23 -4.01
N ILE A 111 14.93 -8.53 -3.33
CA ILE A 111 13.80 -7.61 -3.15
C ILE A 111 14.33 -6.34 -2.51
N SER A 112 14.49 -5.30 -3.34
CA SER A 112 15.04 -4.04 -2.90
C SER A 112 14.10 -2.91 -3.26
N VAL A 113 13.56 -2.28 -2.23
CA VAL A 113 13.04 -0.91 -2.31
C VAL A 113 14.23 0.00 -2.09
N ARG A 114 14.62 0.77 -3.11
CA ARG A 114 15.64 1.81 -2.97
C ARG A 114 14.95 3.16 -3.06
N ARG A 115 15.18 4.00 -2.06
CA ARG A 115 14.68 5.37 -2.02
C ARG A 115 15.79 6.28 -2.49
N ALA A 116 15.48 7.15 -3.44
CA ALA A 116 16.38 8.21 -3.84
C ALA A 116 16.46 9.24 -2.72
N ARG A 117 17.50 10.08 -2.80
CA ARG A 117 17.52 11.32 -2.03
C ARG A 117 16.32 12.18 -2.40
N THR A 118 15.94 13.05 -1.48
CA THR A 118 14.98 14.11 -1.79
C THR A 118 15.62 15.09 -2.76
N LEU A 119 14.85 15.52 -3.76
CA LEU A 119 15.25 16.51 -4.76
C LEU A 119 14.33 17.72 -4.70
N ASP A 120 14.93 18.89 -4.78
CA ASP A 120 14.23 20.17 -4.86
C ASP A 120 14.27 20.65 -6.30
N LEU A 121 13.10 20.68 -6.96
CA LEU A 121 12.95 21.11 -8.34
C LEU A 121 12.46 22.55 -8.39
N THR A 122 13.18 23.41 -9.13
CA THR A 122 12.72 24.78 -9.39
C THR A 122 11.49 24.74 -10.29
N LEU A 123 10.40 25.36 -9.83
CA LEU A 123 9.17 25.50 -10.60
C LEU A 123 9.25 26.73 -11.49
N GLN A 124 9.07 26.55 -12.79
CA GLN A 124 9.11 27.66 -13.74
C GLN A 124 7.75 27.91 -14.37
N LYS A 125 7.44 29.18 -14.61
CA LYS A 125 6.30 29.60 -15.42
C LYS A 125 6.77 30.57 -16.48
N LYS A 126 6.74 30.14 -17.74
CA LYS A 126 7.42 30.80 -18.87
C LYS A 126 8.94 30.78 -18.65
N THR A 127 9.50 31.85 -18.09
CA THR A 127 10.94 32.03 -17.84
C THR A 127 11.23 32.50 -16.42
N GLU A 128 10.21 32.54 -15.56
CA GLU A 128 10.33 33.02 -14.19
C GLU A 128 10.26 31.84 -13.22
N ASP A 129 11.16 31.83 -12.25
CA ASP A 129 11.10 30.91 -11.12
C ASP A 129 9.96 31.32 -10.19
N THR A 130 9.10 30.36 -9.88
CA THR A 130 7.83 30.58 -9.17
C THR A 130 7.75 29.87 -7.84
N GLY A 131 8.70 28.98 -7.57
CA GLY A 131 8.78 28.22 -6.34
C GLY A 131 9.73 27.04 -6.44
N VAL A 132 9.70 26.20 -5.41
CA VAL A 132 10.45 24.95 -5.32
C VAL A 132 9.49 23.81 -4.99
N LEU A 133 9.62 22.68 -5.68
CA LEU A 133 8.89 21.46 -5.43
C LEU A 133 9.83 20.38 -4.91
N THR A 134 9.58 19.94 -3.68
CA THR A 134 10.36 18.88 -3.03
C THR A 134 9.73 17.51 -3.32
N ILE A 135 10.49 16.61 -3.93
CA ILE A 135 10.06 15.26 -4.30
C ILE A 135 11.03 14.19 -3.83
N GLN A 136 10.57 12.94 -3.83
CA GLN A 136 11.40 11.76 -3.59
C GLN A 136 10.94 10.64 -4.52
N ALA A 137 11.86 10.11 -5.31
CA ALA A 137 11.62 8.91 -6.10
C ALA A 137 12.00 7.65 -5.30
N MET A 138 11.41 6.53 -5.71
CA MET A 138 11.83 5.22 -5.25
C MET A 138 11.72 4.27 -6.43
N ILE A 139 12.68 3.35 -6.52
CA ILE A 139 12.61 2.23 -7.43
C ILE A 139 12.32 0.99 -6.60
N VAL A 140 11.35 0.23 -7.06
CA VAL A 140 10.95 -1.03 -6.45
C VAL A 140 11.14 -2.07 -7.51
N ARG A 141 11.98 -3.08 -7.21
CA ARG A 141 11.96 -4.28 -8.01
C ARG A 141 10.64 -4.96 -7.74
N HIS A 142 9.72 -4.85 -8.70
CA HIS A 142 8.57 -5.71 -8.76
C HIS A 142 9.10 -7.08 -9.18
N GLU A 143 9.73 -7.79 -8.24
CA GLU A 143 9.65 -9.25 -8.30
C GLU A 143 8.17 -9.59 -8.41
N THR A 144 7.85 -10.70 -9.03
CA THR A 144 6.50 -11.15 -9.36
C THR A 144 5.68 -11.48 -8.10
N PHE A 145 5.60 -10.55 -7.16
CA PHE A 145 4.80 -10.57 -5.94
C PHE A 145 3.34 -10.94 -6.22
N PHE A 146 2.81 -10.67 -7.43
CA PHE A 146 1.40 -10.94 -7.72
C PHE A 146 1.07 -11.39 -9.16
N LYS A 147 2.01 -11.40 -10.13
CA LYS A 147 1.63 -11.54 -11.55
C LYS A 147 2.10 -12.79 -12.30
N ASP A 148 3.31 -13.32 -12.06
CA ASP A 148 3.77 -14.54 -12.76
C ASP A 148 3.87 -15.79 -11.89
N GLN A 149 3.66 -15.70 -10.57
CA GLN A 149 3.47 -16.89 -9.72
C GLN A 149 1.98 -17.10 -9.42
N ARG A 150 1.22 -17.49 -10.44
CA ARG A 150 0.06 -18.39 -10.21
C ARG A 150 0.52 -19.83 -9.95
N GLU A 151 1.82 -20.06 -9.82
CA GLU A 151 2.29 -21.19 -9.03
C GLU A 151 1.88 -20.89 -7.59
N HIS A 152 0.75 -21.47 -7.18
CA HIS A 152 0.30 -21.45 -5.80
C HIS A 152 1.50 -21.71 -4.90
N LEU A 153 1.83 -20.72 -4.06
CA LEU A 153 2.89 -20.91 -3.08
C LEU A 153 2.56 -22.18 -2.28
N PRO A 154 3.53 -23.10 -2.05
CA PRO A 154 3.27 -24.23 -1.19
C PRO A 154 2.77 -23.70 0.16
N LEU A 155 1.54 -24.11 0.49
CA LEU A 155 0.83 -23.69 1.69
C LEU A 155 1.49 -24.34 2.90
N THR A 156 1.88 -23.52 3.87
CA THR A 156 2.34 -23.96 5.18
C THR A 156 1.22 -24.77 5.83
N GLN A 157 1.49 -26.04 6.12
CA GLN A 157 0.50 -26.92 6.74
C GLN A 157 0.62 -26.86 8.26
N VAL A 158 -0.52 -26.76 8.94
CA VAL A 158 -0.62 -26.89 10.39
C VAL A 158 -1.08 -28.30 10.70
N ASP A 159 -0.40 -28.93 11.66
CA ASP A 159 -0.77 -30.25 12.15
C ASP A 159 -2.12 -30.21 12.87
N PRO A 160 -3.16 -30.93 12.37
CA PRO A 160 -4.46 -30.99 13.03
C PRO A 160 -4.41 -31.56 14.46
N GLU A 161 -3.39 -32.37 14.78
CA GLU A 161 -3.24 -32.98 16.10
C GLU A 161 -2.93 -31.95 17.20
N MET A 162 -2.50 -30.73 16.83
CA MET A 162 -2.34 -29.62 17.76
C MET A 162 -3.66 -29.17 18.42
N PHE A 163 -4.80 -29.53 17.82
CA PHE A 163 -6.12 -29.08 18.24
C PHE A 163 -7.00 -30.23 18.76
N GLU A 164 -7.98 -29.87 19.57
CA GLU A 164 -9.09 -30.76 19.91
C GLU A 164 -9.90 -31.08 18.64
N LYS A 165 -10.44 -32.30 18.53
CA LYS A 165 -11.14 -32.78 17.32
C LYS A 165 -12.48 -32.06 17.07
N ASP A 166 -13.05 -31.45 18.10
CA ASP A 166 -14.37 -30.82 18.05
C ASP A 166 -14.29 -29.39 17.47
N VAL A 167 -14.14 -29.30 16.14
CA VAL A 167 -14.08 -28.03 15.42
C VAL A 167 -15.50 -27.51 15.16
N LYS A 168 -15.88 -26.45 15.88
CA LYS A 168 -17.23 -25.88 15.85
C LYS A 168 -17.30 -24.56 15.11
N ARG A 169 -18.28 -24.43 14.21
CA ARG A 169 -18.59 -23.16 13.54
C ARG A 169 -19.03 -22.11 14.57
N LEU A 170 -18.49 -20.91 14.45
CA LEU A 170 -18.90 -19.75 15.25
C LEU A 170 -20.09 -19.06 14.60
N GLY A 171 -21.10 -18.72 15.40
CA GLY A 171 -22.32 -18.04 14.93
C GLY A 171 -22.16 -16.56 14.56
N VAL A 172 -20.94 -16.01 14.69
CA VAL A 172 -20.64 -14.58 14.46
C VAL A 172 -19.65 -14.40 13.31
N SER A 173 -20.11 -14.53 12.07
CA SER A 173 -19.31 -14.11 10.90
C SER A 173 -19.66 -12.67 10.53
N GLY A 174 -18.83 -11.70 10.93
CA GLY A 174 -18.98 -10.29 10.53
C GLY A 174 -18.59 -10.01 9.06
N GLY A 175 -18.54 -11.03 8.20
CA GLY A 175 -18.01 -10.98 6.83
C GLY A 175 -18.46 -12.16 5.96
N THR A 176 -17.77 -12.38 4.83
CA THR A 176 -18.12 -13.35 3.78
C THR A 176 -17.72 -14.80 4.08
N ALA A 177 -16.77 -15.04 4.99
CA ALA A 177 -16.28 -16.38 5.32
C ALA A 177 -16.74 -16.83 6.73
N PRO A 178 -17.19 -18.08 6.90
CA PRO A 178 -17.39 -18.69 8.20
C PRO A 178 -16.09 -18.77 9.02
N PHE A 179 -16.23 -18.64 10.34
CA PHE A 179 -15.14 -18.88 11.29
C PHE A 179 -15.44 -20.12 12.14
N PHE A 180 -14.39 -20.78 12.59
CA PHE A 180 -14.43 -22.02 13.37
C PHE A 180 -13.55 -21.88 14.61
N ARG A 181 -14.05 -22.35 15.75
CA ARG A 181 -13.30 -22.40 16.99
C ARG A 181 -12.25 -23.51 16.88
N LEU A 182 -11.00 -23.18 17.20
CA LEU A 182 -9.90 -24.12 17.32
C LEU A 182 -9.39 -24.06 18.76
N GLN A 183 -9.42 -25.19 19.47
CA GLN A 183 -8.91 -25.28 20.84
C GLN A 183 -7.60 -26.04 20.84
N LEU A 184 -6.53 -25.40 21.29
CA LEU A 184 -5.22 -26.04 21.45
C LEU A 184 -5.29 -27.12 22.53
N ARG A 185 -4.72 -28.28 22.24
CA ARG A 185 -4.53 -29.32 23.24
C ARG A 185 -3.52 -28.87 24.30
N PRO A 186 -3.62 -29.36 25.55
CA PRO A 186 -2.73 -28.97 26.65
C PRO A 186 -1.24 -29.02 26.31
N GLU A 187 -0.83 -30.01 25.51
CA GLU A 187 0.57 -30.22 25.10
C GLU A 187 1.07 -29.16 24.10
N ALA A 188 0.16 -28.54 23.35
CA ALA A 188 0.46 -27.49 22.37
C ALA A 188 0.37 -26.07 22.95
N VAL A 189 0.06 -25.93 24.25
CA VAL A 189 -0.11 -24.64 24.95
C VAL A 189 1.25 -24.09 25.41
N GLU A 190 2.16 -23.80 24.49
CA GLU A 190 3.42 -23.12 24.82
C GLU A 190 3.18 -21.63 25.08
N GLY A 191 2.76 -21.27 26.31
CA GLY A 191 2.53 -19.88 26.72
C GLY A 191 1.33 -19.19 26.06
N ARG A 192 0.56 -19.92 25.25
CA ARG A 192 -0.67 -19.48 24.58
C ARG A 192 -1.90 -19.80 25.45
N SER A 193 -3.07 -19.27 25.11
CA SER A 193 -4.32 -19.78 25.69
C SER A 193 -4.83 -20.96 24.86
N LYS A 194 -5.82 -21.69 25.37
CA LYS A 194 -6.51 -22.72 24.60
C LYS A 194 -7.18 -22.17 23.35
N ASP A 195 -7.74 -20.97 23.41
CA ASP A 195 -8.49 -20.35 22.31
C ASP A 195 -7.63 -19.38 21.48
N TYR A 196 -6.30 -19.52 21.51
CA TYR A 196 -5.37 -18.59 20.87
C TYR A 196 -5.54 -18.53 19.35
N PHE A 197 -5.95 -19.64 18.72
CA PHE A 197 -6.18 -19.72 17.28
C PHE A 197 -7.67 -19.77 16.93
N ILE A 198 -7.98 -19.36 15.70
CA ILE A 198 -9.28 -19.44 15.07
C ILE A 198 -9.09 -19.92 13.63
N GLY A 199 -10.02 -20.73 13.14
CA GLY A 199 -10.05 -21.17 11.75
C GLY A 199 -10.96 -20.27 10.93
N LYS A 200 -10.54 -19.90 9.73
CA LYS A 200 -11.40 -19.25 8.73
C LYS A 200 -11.50 -20.14 7.51
N ASP A 201 -12.69 -20.31 6.96
CA ASP A 201 -12.89 -21.14 5.76
C ASP A 201 -12.00 -20.65 4.59
N LEU A 202 -11.07 -21.50 4.15
CA LEU A 202 -10.14 -21.15 3.09
C LEU A 202 -10.83 -20.97 1.74
N SER A 203 -11.94 -21.67 1.50
CA SER A 203 -12.69 -21.55 0.24
C SER A 203 -13.19 -20.11 -0.02
N HIS A 204 -13.36 -19.34 1.06
CA HIS A 204 -13.80 -17.94 1.06
C HIS A 204 -12.68 -16.94 1.39
N ALA A 205 -11.42 -17.40 1.49
CA ALA A 205 -10.26 -16.58 1.86
C ALA A 205 -9.02 -16.88 1.00
N ARG A 206 -9.23 -17.39 -0.23
CA ARG A 206 -8.14 -17.77 -1.15
C ARG A 206 -7.27 -16.60 -1.59
N ASP A 207 -7.82 -15.40 -1.65
CA ASP A 207 -7.09 -14.17 -1.95
C ASP A 207 -6.23 -13.69 -0.76
N GLU A 208 -6.57 -14.10 0.46
CA GLU A 208 -5.83 -13.74 1.66
C GLU A 208 -4.66 -14.69 1.97
N VAL A 209 -4.76 -15.97 1.62
CA VAL A 209 -3.74 -16.98 1.97
C VAL A 209 -2.38 -16.68 1.33
N ASP A 210 -2.36 -16.26 0.07
CA ASP A 210 -1.12 -15.91 -0.64
C ASP A 210 -0.40 -14.74 0.04
N PHE A 211 -1.18 -13.75 0.53
CA PHE A 211 -0.64 -12.63 1.28
C PHE A 211 0.03 -13.08 2.59
N TYR A 212 -0.63 -13.96 3.36
CA TYR A 212 -0.08 -14.46 4.61
C TYR A 212 1.16 -15.35 4.42
N GLU A 213 1.17 -16.20 3.39
CA GLU A 213 2.34 -17.01 3.03
C GLU A 213 3.54 -16.13 2.63
N HIS A 214 3.30 -15.05 1.89
CA HIS A 214 4.33 -14.08 1.56
C HIS A 214 4.89 -13.38 2.80
N VAL A 215 4.02 -12.96 3.73
CA VAL A 215 4.45 -12.33 4.99
C VAL A 215 5.28 -13.30 5.83
N LEU A 216 4.84 -14.56 5.94
CA LEU A 216 5.55 -15.60 6.67
C LEU A 216 6.95 -15.85 6.11
N ARG A 217 7.09 -15.90 4.78
CA ARG A 217 8.40 -16.04 4.12
C ARG A 217 9.29 -14.82 4.30
N SER A 218 8.71 -13.63 4.18
CA SER A 218 9.43 -12.37 4.35
C SER A 218 9.98 -12.23 5.76
N GLY A 219 9.19 -12.59 6.78
CA GLY A 219 9.60 -12.55 8.18
C GLY A 219 10.68 -13.57 8.57
N ARG A 220 10.98 -14.56 7.71
CA ARG A 220 12.11 -15.49 7.90
C ARG A 220 13.43 -14.94 7.36
N GLN A 221 13.41 -13.83 6.60
CA GLN A 221 14.63 -13.21 6.11
C GLN A 221 15.25 -12.32 7.20
N PRO A 222 16.56 -12.43 7.47
CA PRO A 222 17.22 -11.68 8.54
C PRO A 222 17.43 -10.18 8.23
N SER A 223 17.11 -9.71 7.03
CA SER A 223 17.26 -8.32 6.62
C SER A 223 16.09 -7.48 7.14
N GLY A 224 16.27 -6.84 8.30
CA GLY A 224 15.29 -5.97 8.98
C GLY A 224 14.91 -4.66 8.27
N GLY A 225 14.69 -4.70 6.95
CA GLY A 225 14.24 -3.58 6.14
C GLY A 225 12.82 -3.78 5.60
N GLY A 226 12.11 -2.69 5.32
CA GLY A 226 10.80 -2.75 4.64
C GLY A 226 9.60 -2.81 5.61
N LEU A 227 8.71 -3.78 5.39
CA LEU A 227 7.43 -3.93 6.10
C LEU A 227 7.54 -4.70 7.43
N ASP A 228 8.73 -5.12 7.85
CA ASP A 228 8.93 -5.88 9.09
C ASP A 228 8.30 -5.25 10.33
N GLY A 229 8.40 -3.92 10.47
CA GLY A 229 7.74 -3.20 11.54
C GLY A 229 6.22 -3.35 11.50
N LEU A 230 5.63 -3.38 10.29
CA LEU A 230 4.19 -3.58 10.08
C LEU A 230 3.78 -5.05 10.26
N ASN A 231 4.62 -6.00 9.85
CA ASN A 231 4.38 -7.44 10.01
C ASN A 231 4.20 -7.81 11.50
N ARG A 232 4.86 -7.10 12.43
CA ARG A 232 4.67 -7.28 13.88
C ARG A 232 3.27 -6.89 14.37
N PHE A 233 2.55 -6.04 13.64
CA PHE A 233 1.17 -5.68 13.94
C PHE A 233 0.16 -6.57 13.22
N MET A 234 0.61 -7.42 12.29
CA MET A 234 -0.26 -8.38 11.65
C MET A 234 -0.65 -9.50 12.60
N PHE A 235 -1.80 -10.11 12.32
CA PHE A 235 -2.24 -11.29 13.05
C PHE A 235 -1.29 -12.45 12.80
N HIS A 236 -0.99 -13.19 13.86
CA HIS A 236 -0.20 -14.40 13.72
C HIS A 236 -0.97 -15.40 12.85
N TYR A 237 -0.39 -15.72 11.70
CA TYR A 237 -0.82 -16.76 10.78
C TYR A 237 0.01 -18.01 11.01
N ALA A 238 -0.63 -19.15 11.28
CA ALA A 238 0.05 -20.42 11.52
C ALA A 238 0.20 -21.28 10.26
N GLY A 239 -0.74 -21.15 9.30
CA GLY A 239 -0.79 -21.99 8.12
C GLY A 239 -2.23 -22.37 7.75
N VAL A 240 -2.35 -23.38 6.89
CA VAL A 240 -3.61 -24.04 6.50
C VAL A 240 -3.71 -25.39 7.19
N MET A 241 -4.91 -25.73 7.65
CA MET A 241 -5.20 -27.01 8.30
C MET A 241 -6.42 -27.65 7.64
N SER A 242 -6.28 -28.90 7.17
CA SER A 242 -7.43 -29.72 6.76
C SER A 242 -8.02 -30.46 7.95
N CYS A 243 -9.32 -30.33 8.22
CA CYS A 243 -9.99 -31.04 9.30
C CYS A 243 -11.46 -31.38 8.98
N GLU A 244 -12.03 -32.33 9.71
CA GLU A 244 -13.47 -32.60 9.71
C GLU A 244 -14.18 -31.59 10.60
N VAL A 245 -15.25 -30.99 10.10
CA VAL A 245 -16.09 -30.03 10.82
C VAL A 245 -17.51 -30.54 10.92
N GLU A 246 -18.05 -30.54 12.14
CA GLU A 246 -19.41 -31.01 12.38
C GLU A 246 -20.43 -30.26 11.51
N GLY A 247 -21.24 -31.01 10.77
CA GLY A 247 -22.28 -30.48 9.87
C GLY A 247 -21.78 -29.83 8.58
N SER A 248 -20.45 -29.71 8.38
CA SER A 248 -19.87 -29.12 7.16
C SER A 248 -18.93 -30.08 6.41
N GLY A 249 -18.54 -31.21 7.03
CA GLY A 249 -17.62 -32.20 6.45
C GLY A 249 -16.17 -31.72 6.48
N ARG A 250 -15.34 -32.27 5.58
CA ARG A 250 -13.92 -31.92 5.48
C ARG A 250 -13.74 -30.52 4.89
N LEU A 251 -13.04 -29.66 5.61
CA LEU A 251 -12.72 -28.28 5.21
C LEU A 251 -11.23 -27.99 5.35
N ASP A 252 -10.74 -27.04 4.55
CA ASP A 252 -9.45 -26.41 4.74
C ASP A 252 -9.64 -25.07 5.45
N LEU A 253 -8.95 -24.90 6.58
CA LEU A 253 -9.05 -23.73 7.43
C LEU A 253 -7.75 -22.93 7.39
N LEU A 254 -7.87 -21.63 7.15
CA LEU A 254 -6.81 -20.65 7.40
C LEU A 254 -6.70 -20.45 8.93
N VAL A 255 -5.60 -20.89 9.53
CA VAL A 255 -5.39 -20.85 10.98
C VAL A 255 -4.70 -19.54 11.36
N MET A 256 -5.42 -18.71 12.10
CA MET A 256 -4.99 -17.36 12.48
C MET A 256 -5.17 -17.11 13.97
N GLN A 257 -4.51 -16.09 14.50
CA GLN A 257 -4.72 -15.64 15.87
C GLN A 257 -6.16 -15.19 16.11
N ASN A 258 -6.75 -15.68 17.19
CA ASN A 258 -8.05 -15.24 17.67
C ASN A 258 -7.93 -13.86 18.35
N LEU A 259 -8.57 -12.84 17.77
CA LEU A 259 -8.53 -11.46 18.27
C LEU A 259 -9.37 -11.22 19.52
N ARG A 260 -10.14 -12.22 19.95
CA ARG A 260 -10.81 -12.24 21.25
C ARG A 260 -10.01 -12.96 22.32
N ASP A 261 -8.86 -13.56 21.98
CA ASP A 261 -8.06 -14.26 22.96
C ASP A 261 -7.66 -13.30 24.10
N LYS A 262 -7.92 -13.73 25.34
CA LYS A 262 -7.68 -12.98 26.59
C LYS A 262 -8.34 -11.58 26.63
N CYS A 263 -9.35 -11.32 25.79
CA CYS A 263 -9.99 -10.01 25.68
C CYS A 263 -11.52 -10.13 25.69
N GLU A 264 -12.21 -9.24 26.40
CA GLU A 264 -13.68 -9.17 26.40
C GLU A 264 -14.24 -8.66 25.05
N LYS A 265 -13.45 -7.85 24.33
CA LYS A 265 -13.81 -7.22 23.06
C LYS A 265 -12.74 -7.48 22.00
N LEU A 266 -13.16 -7.49 20.73
CA LEU A 266 -12.25 -7.66 19.58
C LEU A 266 -11.20 -6.55 19.56
N ARG A 267 -9.93 -6.94 19.46
CA ARG A 267 -8.82 -6.02 19.16
C ARG A 267 -8.64 -5.95 17.65
N MET A 268 -9.30 -4.99 17.01
CA MET A 268 -9.11 -4.74 15.58
C MET A 268 -8.60 -3.30 15.38
N VAL A 269 -7.43 -3.17 14.79
CA VAL A 269 -6.97 -1.92 14.19
C VAL A 269 -6.97 -2.17 12.68
N ASP A 270 -7.99 -1.66 12.00
CA ASP A 270 -8.04 -1.67 10.53
C ASP A 270 -7.17 -0.53 10.00
N ILE A 271 -5.92 -0.85 9.63
CA ILE A 271 -4.99 0.12 9.06
C ILE A 271 -5.27 0.21 7.55
N LYS A 272 -6.00 1.25 7.16
CA LYS A 272 -6.21 1.59 5.74
C LYS A 272 -5.07 2.47 5.26
N ILE A 273 -4.25 1.97 4.34
CA ILE A 273 -3.14 2.74 3.75
C ILE A 273 -3.55 3.22 2.35
N GLY A 274 -3.64 4.54 2.18
CA GLY A 274 -3.99 5.19 0.91
C GLY A 274 -5.43 5.70 0.84
N GLN A 275 -5.81 6.31 -0.30
CA GLN A 275 -7.18 6.83 -0.54
C GLN A 275 -8.17 5.73 -0.97
N GLN A 276 -7.68 4.53 -1.31
CA GLN A 276 -8.47 3.36 -1.61
C GLN A 276 -8.13 2.28 -0.57
N THR A 277 -9.16 1.62 -0.03
CA THR A 277 -8.95 0.47 0.86
C THR A 277 -8.51 -0.70 -0.02
N ALA A 278 -7.22 -1.05 0.00
CA ALA A 278 -6.59 -2.23 -0.62
C ALA A 278 -6.82 -2.45 -2.13
N ALA A 279 -5.75 -2.44 -2.94
CA ALA A 279 -5.81 -2.98 -4.29
C ALA A 279 -4.45 -3.58 -4.74
N ALA A 280 -4.34 -4.89 -4.54
CA ALA A 280 -4.07 -5.84 -5.62
C ALA A 280 -4.88 -7.12 -5.28
N GLY A 281 -5.87 -7.49 -6.10
CA GLY A 281 -6.60 -8.76 -5.96
C GLY A 281 -7.85 -8.79 -5.06
N TRP A 282 -8.06 -7.82 -4.15
CA TRP A 282 -9.25 -7.80 -3.29
C TRP A 282 -10.51 -7.53 -4.13
N GLN A 283 -11.29 -8.58 -4.42
CA GLN A 283 -12.60 -8.42 -5.04
C GLN A 283 -13.52 -7.84 -3.97
N GLY A 284 -13.90 -6.56 -4.13
CA GLY A 284 -14.70 -5.83 -3.14
C GLY A 284 -15.89 -6.65 -2.64
N LYS A 285 -16.43 -6.31 -1.45
CA LYS A 285 -17.63 -6.95 -0.91
C LYS A 285 -18.70 -7.01 -2.02
N SER A 286 -19.04 -8.22 -2.48
CA SER A 286 -20.13 -8.45 -3.42
C SER A 286 -21.38 -7.77 -2.86
N ARG A 287 -22.08 -7.03 -3.72
CA ARG A 287 -23.30 -6.30 -3.36
C ARG A 287 -24.37 -7.23 -2.81
#